data_AF-A0A1V5GYG4-F1
#
_entry.id   AF-A0A1V5GYG4-F1
#
_cell.length_a   1.000
_cell.length_b   1.000
_cell.length_c   1.000
_cell.angle_alpha   90.00
_cell.angle_beta   90.00
_cell.angle_gamma   90.00
#
_symmetry.space_group_name_H-M   'P 1'
#
loop_
_entity.id
_entity.type
_entity.pdbx_description
1 polymer ?
#
loop_
_entity_poly.entity_id
_entity_poly.type
_entity_poly.pdbx_seq_one_letter_code
_entity_poly.pdbx_strand_id
1 'polypeptide(L)'
;MAKLVWHMGRITELKELVKIGSENFRTFDSYGFNRILAGMYIRTKALTMLNLYHPEKSLELIEEALEHGSDLYLDYLLKAESLEALGRSEEAIELLQSSIEELKDRIANDTLPSLVKEENQYFLVMMTQTLESWL
;
A
#
# COMPACT_ATOMS: atom_id res chain seq x y z
N MET A 1 38.43 18.49 -3.98
CA MET A 1 38.01 17.36 -4.84
C MET A 1 37.93 16.02 -4.11
N ALA A 2 38.94 15.60 -3.32
CA ALA A 2 38.96 14.28 -2.66
C ALA A 2 37.72 13.95 -1.80
N LYS A 3 37.20 14.93 -1.04
CA LYS A 3 36.01 14.75 -0.18
C LYS A 3 34.73 14.48 -0.99
N LEU A 4 34.59 15.10 -2.16
CA LEU A 4 33.43 14.93 -3.04
C LEU A 4 33.43 13.53 -3.68
N VAL A 5 34.60 13.07 -4.13
CA VAL A 5 34.79 11.71 -4.68
C VAL A 5 34.48 10.65 -3.62
N TRP A 6 34.90 10.88 -2.37
CA TRP A 6 34.59 10.00 -1.24
C TRP A 6 33.09 9.93 -0.94
N HIS A 7 32.39 11.07 -0.92
CA HIS A 7 30.93 11.09 -0.74
C HIS A 7 30.18 10.42 -1.89
N MET A 8 30.63 10.61 -3.13
CA MET A 8 30.03 9.96 -4.32
C MET A 8 30.21 8.44 -4.29
N GLY A 9 31.37 7.95 -3.84
CA GLY A 9 31.61 6.52 -3.63
C GLY A 9 30.62 5.93 -2.62
N ARG A 10 30.42 6.60 -1.49
CA ARG A 10 29.45 6.16 -0.47
C ARG A 10 28.00 6.22 -0.92
N ILE A 11 27.62 7.23 -1.70
CA ILE A 11 26.27 7.33 -2.29
C ILE A 11 26.03 6.18 -3.26
N THR A 12 27.05 5.80 -4.03
CA THR A 12 26.97 4.68 -4.98
C THR A 12 26.81 3.36 -4.23
N GLU A 13 27.63 3.13 -3.20
CA GLU A 13 27.55 1.96 -2.33
C GLU A 13 26.20 1.86 -1.61
N LEU A 14 25.67 2.99 -1.10
CA LEU A 14 24.34 3.05 -0.50
C LEU A 14 23.23 2.70 -1.48
N LYS A 15 23.30 3.17 -2.73
CA LYS A 15 22.34 2.82 -3.77
C LYS A 15 22.39 1.33 -4.09
N GLU A 16 23.58 0.75 -4.17
CA GLU A 16 23.77 -0.67 -4.42
C GLU A 16 23.22 -1.50 -3.25
N LEU A 17 23.46 -1.09 -2.00
CA LEU A 17 22.92 -1.77 -0.82
C LEU A 17 21.39 -1.65 -0.72
N VAL A 18 20.81 -0.51 -1.09
CA VAL A 18 19.35 -0.33 -1.16
C VAL A 18 18.77 -1.22 -2.26
N LYS A 19 19.43 -1.32 -3.41
CA LYS A 19 19.02 -2.18 -4.52
C LYS A 19 19.13 -3.66 -4.14
N ILE A 20 20.25 -4.09 -3.56
CA ILE A 20 20.44 -5.46 -3.05
C ILE A 20 19.43 -5.76 -1.95
N GLY A 21 19.14 -4.81 -1.06
CA GLY A 21 18.04 -4.91 -0.11
C GLY A 21 16.72 -5.16 -0.83
N SER A 22 16.36 -4.29 -1.78
CA SER A 22 15.15 -4.38 -2.62
C SER A 22 15.03 -5.69 -3.41
N GLU A 23 16.15 -6.22 -3.90
CA GLU A 23 16.20 -7.47 -4.66
C GLU A 23 16.14 -8.68 -3.73
N ASN A 24 16.81 -8.61 -2.58
CA ASN A 24 16.74 -9.66 -1.55
C ASN A 24 15.36 -9.70 -0.89
N PHE A 25 14.64 -8.57 -0.76
CA PHE A 25 13.23 -8.54 -0.31
C PHE A 25 12.32 -9.42 -1.17
N ARG A 26 12.69 -9.74 -2.43
CA ARG A 26 11.94 -10.68 -3.30
C ARG A 26 12.10 -12.16 -2.92
N THR A 27 12.95 -12.52 -1.94
CA THR A 27 13.33 -13.93 -1.67
C THR A 27 13.11 -14.42 -0.23
N PHE A 28 12.61 -13.59 0.69
CA PHE A 28 12.55 -13.95 2.12
C PHE A 28 11.13 -14.18 2.66
N ASP A 29 10.60 -15.37 2.41
CA ASP A 29 9.36 -15.90 2.99
C ASP A 29 9.41 -16.21 4.51
N SER A 30 10.55 -16.04 5.20
CA SER A 30 10.76 -16.70 6.50
C SER A 30 10.76 -15.84 7.78
N TYR A 31 10.51 -14.53 7.75
CA TYR A 31 10.38 -13.73 8.99
C TYR A 31 9.32 -12.63 8.86
N GLY A 32 8.15 -12.85 9.48
CA GLY A 32 6.94 -12.02 9.37
C GLY A 32 7.08 -10.53 9.72
N PHE A 33 8.13 -10.11 10.44
CA PHE A 33 8.42 -8.69 10.69
C PHE A 33 8.81 -7.93 9.41
N ASN A 34 9.48 -8.61 8.47
CA ASN A 34 9.90 -8.00 7.20
C ASN A 34 8.75 -7.90 6.19
N ARG A 35 7.76 -8.81 6.26
CA ARG A 35 6.58 -8.80 5.38
C ARG A 35 5.70 -7.57 5.61
N ILE A 36 5.46 -7.21 6.87
CA ILE A 36 4.70 -6.01 7.25
C ILE A 36 5.43 -4.73 6.81
N LEU A 37 6.75 -4.66 7.02
CA LEU A 37 7.56 -3.51 6.60
C LEU A 37 7.64 -3.40 5.06
N ALA A 38 7.75 -4.52 4.35
CA ALA A 38 7.71 -4.55 2.89
C ALA A 38 6.36 -4.05 2.36
N GLY A 39 5.24 -4.55 2.90
CA GLY A 39 3.90 -4.08 2.56
C GLY A 39 3.73 -2.58 2.80
N MET A 40 4.19 -2.08 3.96
CA MET A 40 4.17 -0.64 4.26
C MET A 40 5.00 0.17 3.25
N TYR A 41 6.22 -0.26 2.92
CA TYR A 41 7.07 0.41 1.95
C TYR A 41 6.43 0.45 0.54
N ILE A 42 5.97 -0.71 0.06
CA ILE A 42 5.35 -0.84 -1.26
C ILE A 42 4.10 0.04 -1.34
N ARG A 43 3.26 0.06 -0.30
CA ARG A 43 2.11 0.95 -0.21
C ARG A 43 2.49 2.43 -0.28
N THR A 44 3.45 2.88 0.54
CA THR A 44 3.86 4.29 0.53
C THR A 44 4.38 4.70 -0.85
N LYS A 45 5.05 3.77 -1.54
CA LYS A 45 5.47 3.95 -2.93
C LYS A 45 4.27 4.03 -3.88
N ALA A 46 3.25 3.17 -3.72
CA ALA A 46 2.01 3.20 -4.51
C ALA A 46 1.29 4.55 -4.37
N LEU A 47 1.10 5.04 -3.14
CA LEU A 47 0.52 6.36 -2.87
C LEU A 47 1.33 7.48 -3.53
N THR A 48 2.66 7.39 -3.48
CA THR A 48 3.53 8.37 -4.14
C THR A 48 3.34 8.36 -5.65
N MET A 49 3.24 7.18 -6.28
CA MET A 49 3.01 7.04 -7.72
C MET A 49 1.65 7.59 -8.13
N LEU A 50 0.60 7.34 -7.34
CA LEU A 50 -0.74 7.88 -7.58
C LEU A 50 -0.72 9.41 -7.57
N ASN A 51 -0.11 10.02 -6.54
CA ASN A 51 0.03 11.48 -6.41
C ASN A 51 0.89 12.12 -7.51
N LEU A 52 1.75 11.33 -8.17
CA LEU A 52 2.53 11.75 -9.34
C LEU A 52 1.82 11.47 -10.67
N TYR A 53 0.53 11.12 -10.65
CA TYR A 53 -0.27 10.78 -11.82
C TYR A 53 0.29 9.59 -12.62
N HIS A 54 0.80 8.58 -11.90
CA HIS A 54 1.19 7.27 -12.45
C HIS A 54 0.29 6.16 -11.89
N PRO A 55 -1.01 6.16 -12.21
CA PRO A 55 -1.98 5.26 -11.59
C PRO A 55 -1.78 3.78 -11.96
N GLU A 56 -1.24 3.46 -13.15
CA GLU A 56 -0.90 2.08 -13.52
C GLU A 56 0.17 1.52 -12.59
N LYS A 57 1.20 2.32 -12.28
CA LYS A 57 2.28 1.89 -11.40
C LYS A 57 1.81 1.82 -9.95
N SER A 58 0.89 2.69 -9.55
CA SER A 58 0.25 2.61 -8.25
C SER A 58 -0.53 1.29 -8.10
N LEU A 59 -1.32 0.95 -9.11
CA LEU A 59 -2.09 -0.30 -9.13
C LEU A 59 -1.20 -1.56 -9.10
N GLU A 60 -0.11 -1.60 -9.86
CA GLU A 60 0.84 -2.72 -9.80
C GLU A 60 1.44 -2.88 -8.38
N LEU A 61 1.84 -1.77 -7.76
CA LEU A 61 2.43 -1.79 -6.43
C LEU A 61 1.41 -2.18 -5.35
N ILE A 62 0.16 -1.73 -5.45
CA ILE A 62 -0.84 -2.09 -4.44
C ILE A 62 -1.24 -3.57 -4.54
N GLU A 63 -1.25 -4.13 -5.75
CA GLU A 63 -1.44 -5.57 -5.96
C GLU A 63 -0.28 -6.37 -5.35
N GLU A 64 0.97 -5.93 -5.55
CA GLU A 64 2.15 -6.51 -4.89
C GLU A 64 2.04 -6.42 -3.35
N ALA A 65 1.59 -5.28 -2.80
CA ALA A 65 1.42 -5.11 -1.35
C ALA A 65 0.37 -6.07 -0.77
N LEU A 66 -0.75 -6.27 -1.47
CA LEU A 66 -1.82 -7.19 -1.08
C LEU A 66 -1.35 -8.66 -1.14
N GLU A 67 -0.59 -9.06 -2.16
CA GLU A 67 0.03 -10.39 -2.24
C GLU A 67 0.98 -10.65 -1.06
N HIS A 68 1.71 -9.61 -0.64
CA HIS A 68 2.53 -9.62 0.56
C HIS A 68 1.74 -9.50 1.86
N GLY A 69 0.43 -9.77 1.88
CA GLY A 69 -0.35 -9.96 3.11
C GLY A 69 -0.54 -8.69 3.91
N SER A 70 -0.70 -7.57 3.22
CA SER A 70 -1.18 -6.35 3.86
C SER A 70 -2.66 -6.53 4.24
N ASP A 71 -2.93 -6.71 5.53
CA ASP A 71 -4.29 -6.79 6.09
C ASP A 71 -4.91 -5.40 6.35
N LEU A 72 -4.36 -4.35 5.74
CA LEU A 72 -4.76 -2.97 6.02
C LEU A 72 -5.77 -2.50 4.96
N TYR A 73 -6.95 -2.08 5.42
CA TYR A 73 -8.01 -1.62 4.51
C TYR A 73 -7.68 -0.36 3.71
N LEU A 74 -6.63 0.36 4.12
CA LEU A 74 -6.02 1.42 3.32
C LEU A 74 -5.60 0.94 1.92
N ASP A 75 -5.20 -0.31 1.78
CA ASP A 75 -4.69 -0.83 0.51
C ASP A 75 -5.81 -1.01 -0.51
N TYR A 76 -7.01 -1.38 -0.05
CA TYR A 76 -8.21 -1.41 -0.89
C TYR A 76 -8.64 -0.01 -1.32
N LEU A 77 -8.51 1.00 -0.44
CA LEU A 77 -8.78 2.39 -0.79
C LEU A 77 -7.82 2.87 -1.90
N LEU A 78 -6.51 2.66 -1.73
CA LEU A 78 -5.51 3.07 -2.73
C LEU A 78 -5.69 2.31 -4.06
N LYS A 79 -6.07 1.04 -4.00
CA LYS A 79 -6.43 0.26 -5.19
C LYS A 79 -7.63 0.86 -5.91
N ALA A 80 -8.68 1.21 -5.18
CA ALA A 80 -9.86 1.85 -5.76
C ALA A 80 -9.53 3.21 -6.38
N GLU A 81 -8.78 4.07 -5.70
CA GLU A 81 -8.36 5.37 -6.25
C GLU A 81 -7.48 5.21 -7.51
N SER A 82 -6.61 4.18 -7.55
CA SER A 82 -5.81 3.87 -8.73
C SER A 82 -6.68 3.39 -9.89
N LEU A 83 -7.69 2.57 -9.63
CA LEU A 83 -8.66 2.12 -10.63
C LEU A 83 -9.49 3.27 -11.18
N GLU A 84 -9.96 4.17 -10.31
CA GLU A 84 -10.70 5.37 -10.69
C GLU A 84 -9.86 6.28 -11.60
N ALA A 85 -8.61 6.54 -11.22
CA ALA A 85 -7.69 7.34 -12.02
C ALA A 85 -7.37 6.73 -13.40
N LEU A 86 -7.58 5.41 -13.58
CA LEU A 86 -7.47 4.70 -14.86
C LEU A 86 -8.78 4.68 -15.66
N GLY A 87 -9.84 5.32 -15.17
CA GLY A 87 -11.17 5.30 -15.78
C GLY A 87 -11.92 3.98 -15.59
N ARG A 88 -11.50 3.13 -14.64
CA ARG A 88 -12.15 1.86 -14.27
C ARG A 88 -13.05 2.09 -13.06
N SER A 89 -13.96 3.06 -13.16
CA SER A 89 -14.76 3.55 -12.04
C SER A 89 -15.71 2.48 -11.48
N GLU A 90 -16.30 1.64 -12.33
CA GLU A 90 -17.19 0.57 -11.88
C GLU A 90 -16.46 -0.45 -11.00
N GLU A 91 -15.26 -0.88 -11.40
CA GLU A 91 -14.43 -1.77 -10.58
C GLU A 91 -14.00 -1.12 -9.26
N ALA A 92 -13.69 0.19 -9.27
CA ALA A 92 -13.31 0.92 -8.07
C ALA A 92 -14.47 0.97 -7.06
N ILE A 93 -15.70 1.23 -7.56
CA ILE A 93 -16.92 1.26 -6.76
C ILE A 93 -17.23 -0.13 -6.17
N GLU A 94 -17.20 -1.17 -7.00
CA GLU A 94 -17.45 -2.56 -6.55
C GLU A 94 -16.44 -2.96 -5.46
N LEU A 95 -15.16 -2.61 -5.64
CA LEU A 95 -14.12 -2.90 -4.66
C LEU A 95 -14.35 -2.18 -3.34
N LEU A 96 -14.70 -0.89 -3.36
CA LEU A 96 -15.00 -0.15 -2.14
C LEU A 96 -16.23 -0.71 -1.43
N GLN A 97 -17.30 -1.02 -2.18
CA GLN A 97 -18.51 -1.61 -1.61
C GLN A 97 -18.22 -2.93 -0.89
N SER A 98 -17.53 -3.87 -1.55
CA SER A 98 -17.20 -5.16 -0.94
C SER A 98 -16.30 -5.01 0.28
N SER A 99 -15.30 -4.15 0.20
CA SER A 99 -14.32 -3.95 1.27
C SER A 99 -14.93 -3.24 2.49
N ILE A 100 -15.85 -2.30 2.27
CA ILE A 100 -16.62 -1.63 3.33
C ILE A 100 -17.50 -2.64 4.07
N GLU A 101 -18.23 -3.48 3.34
CA GLU A 101 -19.12 -4.47 3.95
C GLU A 101 -18.35 -5.52 4.76
N GLU A 102 -17.22 -6.02 4.24
CA GLU A 102 -16.33 -6.91 4.99
C GLU A 102 -15.79 -6.24 6.27
N LEU A 103 -15.33 -4.99 6.17
CA LEU A 103 -14.80 -4.25 7.32
C LEU A 103 -15.86 -4.02 8.40
N LYS A 104 -17.08 -3.67 8.01
CA LYS A 104 -18.21 -3.53 8.93
C LYS A 104 -18.50 -4.84 9.65
N ASP A 105 -18.55 -5.96 8.93
CA ASP A 105 -18.78 -7.27 9.52
C ASP A 105 -17.67 -7.61 10.54
N ARG A 106 -16.41 -7.39 10.17
CA ARG A 106 -15.27 -7.65 11.06
C ARG A 106 -15.29 -6.80 12.32
N ILE A 107 -15.69 -5.53 12.22
CA ILE A 107 -15.87 -4.62 13.36
C ILE A 107 -17.04 -5.07 14.24
N ALA A 108 -18.19 -5.41 13.64
CA ALA A 108 -19.39 -5.81 14.35
C ALA A 108 -19.19 -7.12 15.14
N ASN A 109 -18.44 -8.06 14.57
CA ASN A 109 -18.13 -9.36 15.16
C ASN A 109 -16.85 -9.35 16.03
N ASP A 110 -16.22 -8.18 16.24
CA ASP A 110 -14.98 -7.99 17.02
C ASP A 110 -13.83 -8.93 16.59
N THR A 111 -13.70 -9.16 15.29
CA THR A 111 -12.70 -10.09 14.71
C THR A 111 -11.38 -9.40 14.33
N LEU A 112 -11.31 -8.08 14.48
CA LEU A 112 -10.09 -7.30 14.23
C LEU A 112 -9.13 -7.41 15.43
N PRO A 113 -7.80 -7.50 15.20
CA PRO A 113 -6.83 -7.36 16.27
C PRO A 113 -6.98 -6.00 16.97
N SER A 114 -6.94 -5.99 18.30
CA SER A 114 -7.20 -4.78 19.11
C SER A 114 -6.27 -3.62 18.76
N LEU A 115 -5.03 -3.90 18.34
CA LEU A 115 -4.03 -2.91 17.96
C LEU A 115 -4.41 -2.10 16.71
N VAL A 116 -5.21 -2.65 15.80
CA VAL A 116 -5.56 -2.01 14.51
C VAL A 116 -7.01 -1.57 14.44
N LYS A 117 -7.79 -1.76 15.50
CA LYS A 117 -9.24 -1.50 15.50
C LYS A 117 -9.57 -0.03 15.25
N GLU A 118 -8.85 0.90 15.90
CA GLU A 118 -9.05 2.35 15.72
C GLU A 118 -8.65 2.80 14.31
N GLU A 119 -7.52 2.32 13.79
CA GLU A 119 -7.09 2.62 12.42
C GLU A 119 -8.10 2.12 11.38
N ASN A 120 -8.66 0.93 11.60
CA ASN A 120 -9.67 0.35 10.72
C ASN A 120 -11.01 1.10 10.76
N GLN A 121 -11.41 1.65 11.91
CA GLN A 121 -12.57 2.55 11.99
C GLN A 121 -12.35 3.83 11.18
N TYR A 122 -11.14 4.39 11.23
CA TYR A 122 -10.77 5.54 10.41
C TYR A 122 -10.85 5.20 8.91
N PHE A 123 -10.31 4.05 8.48
CA PHE A 123 -10.38 3.62 7.07
C PHE A 123 -11.81 3.36 6.62
N LEU A 124 -12.67 2.78 7.46
CA LEU A 124 -14.08 2.61 7.14
C LEU A 124 -14.76 3.94 6.83
N VAL A 125 -14.51 4.98 7.64
CA VAL A 125 -15.05 6.32 7.41
C VAL A 125 -14.54 6.89 6.08
N MET A 126 -13.23 6.83 5.87
CA MET A 126 -12.60 7.33 4.63
C MET A 126 -13.17 6.64 3.39
N MET A 127 -13.21 5.30 3.37
CA MET A 127 -13.73 4.53 2.25
C MET A 127 -15.20 4.83 1.97
N THR A 128 -16.01 5.00 3.03
CA THR A 128 -17.43 5.36 2.88
C THR A 128 -17.59 6.73 2.25
N GLN A 129 -16.83 7.73 2.73
CA GLN A 129 -16.86 9.09 2.15
C GLN A 129 -16.37 9.12 0.71
N THR A 130 -15.31 8.37 0.39
CA THR A 130 -14.81 8.24 -0.99
C THR A 130 -15.87 7.62 -1.89
N LEU A 131 -16.48 6.50 -1.46
CA LEU A 131 -17.56 5.86 -2.23
C LEU A 131 -18.75 6.80 -2.44
N GLU A 132 -19.19 7.52 -1.41
CA GLU A 132 -20.26 8.52 -1.52
C GLU A 132 -19.91 9.66 -2.49
N SER A 133 -18.64 10.02 -2.61
CA SER A 133 -18.21 11.06 -3.56
C SER A 133 -18.20 10.61 -5.03
N TRP A 134 -18.27 9.30 -5.28
CA TRP A 134 -18.25 8.70 -6.62
C TRP A 134 -19.65 8.35 -7.15
N LEU A 135 -20.70 8.45 -6.33
CA LEU A 135 -22.09 8.14 -6.66
C LEU A 135 -22.92 9.41 -6.91
#